data_AF-A0A1M6N7X0-F1
#
_entry.id   AF-A0A1M6N7X0-F1
#
_cell.length_a   1.000
_cell.length_b   1.000
_cell.length_c   1.000
_cell.angle_alpha   90.00
_cell.angle_beta   90.00
_cell.angle_gamma   90.00
#
_symmetry.space_group_name_H-M   'P 1'
#
loop_
_entity.id
_entity.type
_entity.pdbx_description
1 polymer ?
#
loop_
_entity_poly.entity_id
_entity_poly.type
_entity_poly.pdbx_seq_one_letter_code
_entity_poly.pdbx_strand_id
1 'polypeptide(L)'
;MPEDLALLHDALGPELQNCFVLHGRLSKKQRASVLSELESLDADAPRILLATGRLIGEGFDHPPLDTLFLALPISWKGTLQQYAGRLHREHSHKSDVHIYDYHEHDHTQLTRMWNKRLRGYKAMGYAVSN
;
A
#
# COMPACT_ATOMS: atom_id res chain seq x y z
N MET A 1 8.89 -12.14 -9.22
CA MET A 1 7.99 -11.61 -8.18
C MET A 1 7.97 -12.51 -6.95
N PRO A 2 7.87 -12.00 -5.71
CA PRO A 2 7.55 -12.80 -4.51
C PRO A 2 6.21 -13.53 -4.67
N GLU A 3 6.03 -14.67 -3.98
CA GLU A 3 4.87 -15.58 -4.17
C GLU A 3 3.53 -14.90 -3.86
N ASP A 4 3.36 -14.32 -2.67
CA ASP A 4 2.10 -13.66 -2.29
C ASP A 4 1.70 -12.53 -3.25
N LEU A 5 2.69 -11.78 -3.74
CA LEU A 5 2.46 -10.70 -4.69
C LEU A 5 2.07 -11.25 -6.08
N ALA A 6 2.59 -12.42 -6.45
CA ALA A 6 2.21 -13.10 -7.67
C ALA A 6 0.78 -13.60 -7.61
N LEU A 7 0.35 -14.18 -6.47
CA LEU A 7 -1.03 -14.60 -6.28
C LEU A 7 -2.01 -13.43 -6.45
N LEU A 8 -1.72 -12.27 -5.83
CA LEU A 8 -2.56 -11.06 -6.00
C LEU A 8 -2.57 -10.55 -7.43
N HIS A 9 -1.41 -10.51 -8.08
CA HIS A 9 -1.30 -10.08 -9.47
C HIS A 9 -2.07 -11.01 -10.42
N ASP A 10 -1.96 -12.32 -10.24
CA ASP A 10 -2.62 -13.29 -11.13
C ASP A 10 -4.13 -13.33 -10.90
N ALA A 11 -4.58 -13.12 -9.66
CA ALA A 11 -6.00 -13.08 -9.32
C ALA A 11 -6.70 -11.77 -9.73
N LEU A 12 -6.00 -10.63 -9.65
CA LEU A 12 -6.62 -9.30 -9.82
C LEU A 12 -6.12 -8.58 -11.08
N GLY A 13 -4.82 -8.68 -11.36
CA GLY A 13 -4.13 -7.90 -12.41
C GLY A 13 -4.83 -7.88 -13.77
N PRO A 14 -5.35 -9.00 -14.31
CA PRO A 14 -6.06 -9.01 -15.60
C PRO A 14 -7.29 -8.09 -15.68
N GLU A 15 -7.93 -7.79 -14.55
CA GLU A 15 -9.14 -6.95 -14.48
C GLU A 15 -8.83 -5.50 -14.10
N LEU A 16 -7.62 -5.23 -13.60
CA LEU A 16 -7.22 -3.94 -13.07
C LEU A 16 -6.59 -3.05 -14.14
N GLN A 17 -7.19 -1.88 -14.38
CA GLN A 17 -6.59 -0.84 -15.22
C GLN A 17 -5.36 -0.24 -14.53
N ASN A 18 -4.29 0.01 -15.30
CA ASN A 18 -3.07 0.66 -14.83
C ASN A 18 -2.50 0.02 -13.54
N CYS A 19 -2.31 -1.30 -13.57
CA CYS A 19 -1.75 -2.08 -12.47
C CYS A 19 -0.22 -2.21 -12.61
N PHE A 20 0.51 -1.59 -11.68
CA PHE A 20 1.96 -1.60 -11.62
C PHE A 20 2.46 -2.54 -10.52
N VAL A 21 3.64 -3.11 -10.71
CA VAL A 21 4.25 -4.04 -9.75
C VAL A 21 5.64 -3.55 -9.32
N LEU A 22 5.85 -3.38 -8.01
CA LEU A 22 7.14 -3.00 -7.43
C LEU A 22 7.60 -3.97 -6.34
N HIS A 23 8.67 -4.72 -6.62
CA HIS A 23 9.25 -5.66 -5.65
C HIS A 23 10.78 -5.70 -5.69
N GLY A 24 11.41 -6.17 -4.61
CA GLY A 24 12.86 -6.18 -4.44
C GLY A 24 13.66 -6.95 -5.50
N ARG A 25 13.04 -7.90 -6.21
CA ARG A 25 13.67 -8.67 -7.30
C ARG A 25 13.80 -7.90 -8.64
N LEU A 26 13.23 -6.69 -8.76
CA LEU A 26 13.40 -5.86 -9.96
C LEU A 26 14.79 -5.23 -9.99
N SER A 27 15.43 -5.25 -11.16
CA SER A 27 16.64 -4.46 -11.40
C SER A 27 16.36 -2.96 -11.25
N LYS A 28 17.41 -2.16 -11.05
CA LYS A 28 17.29 -0.69 -10.98
C LYS A 28 16.62 -0.11 -12.23
N LYS A 29 16.95 -0.63 -13.41
CA LYS A 29 16.36 -0.18 -14.69
C LYS A 29 14.87 -0.51 -14.77
N GLN A 30 14.47 -1.74 -14.42
CA GLN A 30 13.06 -2.13 -14.41
C GLN A 30 12.25 -1.30 -13.41
N ARG A 31 12.79 -1.09 -12.21
CA ARG A 31 12.15 -0.24 -11.20
C ARG A 31 11.94 1.19 -11.69
N ALA A 32 12.96 1.79 -12.30
CA ALA A 32 12.86 3.14 -12.87
C ALA A 32 11.82 3.20 -14.00
N SER A 33 11.74 2.16 -14.85
CA SER A 33 10.74 2.08 -15.92
C SER A 33 9.32 2.06 -15.36
N VAL A 34 9.04 1.22 -14.36
CA VAL A 34 7.72 1.12 -13.72
C VAL A 34 7.31 2.44 -13.05
N LEU A 35 8.25 3.08 -12.35
CA LEU A 35 7.99 4.38 -11.72
C LEU A 35 7.73 5.48 -12.76
N SER A 36 8.51 5.51 -13.84
CA SER A 36 8.31 6.48 -14.93
C SER A 36 6.96 6.30 -15.62
N GLU A 37 6.51 5.06 -15.80
CA GLU A 37 5.20 4.76 -16.40
C GLU A 37 4.06 5.17 -15.45
N LEU A 38 4.19 4.87 -14.16
CA LEU A 38 3.26 5.32 -13.12
C LEU A 38 3.16 6.85 -13.02
N GLU A 39 4.30 7.55 -13.12
CA GLU A 39 4.39 9.02 -13.10
C GLU A 39 3.88 9.66 -14.40
N SER A 40 3.83 8.91 -15.50
CA SER A 40 3.34 9.42 -16.80
C SER A 40 1.82 9.45 -16.91
N LEU A 41 1.10 8.83 -15.97
CA LEU A 41 -0.35 8.85 -15.93
C LEU A 41 -0.89 10.26 -15.63
N ASP A 42 -1.95 10.63 -16.34
CA ASP A 42 -2.73 11.83 -16.04
C ASP A 42 -3.16 11.85 -14.57
N ALA A 43 -3.28 13.03 -13.95
CA ALA A 43 -3.56 13.17 -12.53
C ALA A 43 -4.82 12.38 -12.05
N ASP A 44 -5.82 12.26 -12.91
CA ASP A 44 -7.11 11.62 -12.61
C ASP A 44 -7.21 10.17 -13.12
N ALA A 45 -6.19 9.66 -13.80
CA ALA A 45 -6.22 8.30 -14.30
C ALA A 45 -6.23 7.30 -13.13
N PRO A 46 -7.10 6.27 -13.13
CA PRO A 46 -7.08 5.22 -12.11
C PRO A 46 -5.73 4.52 -12.17
N ARG A 47 -5.20 4.10 -11.01
CA ARG A 47 -3.91 3.40 -10.92
C ARG A 47 -3.85 2.53 -9.70
N ILE A 48 -3.17 1.40 -9.84
CA ILE A 48 -2.97 0.45 -8.75
C ILE A 48 -1.49 0.09 -8.68
N LEU A 49 -0.96 0.05 -7.46
CA LEU A 49 0.43 -0.36 -7.22
C LEU A 49 0.45 -1.56 -6.28
N LEU A 50 0.82 -2.72 -6.83
CA LEU A 50 1.11 -3.92 -6.06
C LEU A 50 2.58 -3.89 -5.65
N ALA A 51 2.86 -3.80 -4.35
CA ALA A 51 4.23 -3.66 -3.89
C ALA A 51 4.57 -4.38 -2.59
N THR A 52 5.83 -4.77 -2.47
CA THR A 52 6.39 -5.22 -1.18
C THR A 52 6.76 -4.04 -0.30
N GLY A 53 6.48 -4.14 0.99
CA GLY A 53 6.60 -3.04 1.95
C GLY A 53 7.95 -2.32 2.02
N ARG A 54 9.07 -2.99 1.73
CA ARG A 54 10.41 -2.34 1.75
C ARG A 54 10.54 -1.22 0.72
N LEU A 55 9.91 -1.36 -0.44
CA LEU A 55 10.03 -0.37 -1.52
C LEU A 55 9.09 0.81 -1.34
N ILE A 56 7.95 0.61 -0.68
CA ILE A 56 7.02 1.69 -0.34
C ILE A 56 7.49 2.43 0.93
N GLY A 57 8.30 1.80 1.78
CA GLY A 57 8.79 2.40 3.02
C GLY A 57 9.83 3.52 2.83
N GLU A 58 10.69 3.44 1.82
CA GLU A 58 11.81 4.38 1.61
C GLU A 58 11.77 5.00 0.20
N GLY A 59 11.83 6.34 0.13
CA GLY A 59 11.95 7.08 -1.14
C GLY A 59 10.76 7.07 -2.11
N PHE A 60 9.73 6.23 -1.94
CA PHE A 60 8.59 6.17 -2.87
C PHE A 60 7.54 7.28 -2.66
N ASP A 61 7.41 8.20 -3.60
CA ASP A 61 6.39 9.25 -3.53
C ASP A 61 5.45 9.19 -4.72
N HIS A 62 4.16 9.02 -4.47
CA HIS A 62 3.13 9.12 -5.50
C HIS A 62 1.86 9.73 -4.91
N PRO A 63 1.78 11.08 -4.84
CA PRO A 63 0.66 11.79 -4.22
C PRO A 63 -0.73 11.39 -4.72
N PRO A 64 -0.96 10.92 -5.95
CA PRO A 64 -2.30 10.48 -6.35
C PRO A 64 -2.87 9.26 -5.59
N LEU A 65 -2.04 8.46 -4.89
CA LEU A 65 -2.56 7.32 -4.10
C LEU A 65 -3.29 7.78 -2.86
N ASP A 66 -4.51 7.29 -2.67
CA ASP A 66 -5.38 7.61 -1.53
C ASP A 66 -5.77 6.38 -0.70
N THR A 67 -5.54 5.17 -1.20
CA THR A 67 -6.03 3.93 -0.60
C THR A 67 -4.91 2.90 -0.42
N LEU A 68 -4.86 2.27 0.75
CA LEU A 68 -3.94 1.17 1.05
C LEU A 68 -4.69 -0.09 1.44
N PHE A 69 -4.39 -1.18 0.74
CA PHE A 69 -4.76 -2.53 1.13
C PHE A 69 -3.56 -3.18 1.83
N LEU A 70 -3.68 -3.39 3.14
CA LEU A 70 -2.63 -4.03 3.93
C LEU A 70 -2.80 -5.55 3.87
N ALA A 71 -2.31 -6.15 2.79
CA ALA A 71 -2.45 -7.59 2.53
C ALA A 71 -1.54 -8.49 3.39
N LEU A 72 -0.59 -7.94 4.12
CA LEU A 72 0.33 -8.69 4.98
C LEU A 72 0.33 -8.13 6.41
N PRO A 73 0.40 -9.01 7.43
CA PRO A 73 0.38 -8.56 8.80
C PRO A 73 1.70 -7.85 9.15
N ILE A 74 1.63 -6.53 9.40
CA ILE A 74 2.75 -5.77 9.95
C ILE A 74 2.51 -5.43 11.44
N SER A 75 3.60 -5.25 12.18
CA SER A 75 3.56 -4.92 13.62
C SER A 75 4.33 -3.67 14.01
N TRP A 76 5.20 -3.17 13.12
CA TRP A 76 6.06 -2.04 13.45
C TRP A 76 5.32 -0.72 13.21
N LYS A 77 5.16 0.07 14.27
CA LYS A 77 4.41 1.34 14.25
C LYS A 77 4.96 2.31 13.20
N GLY A 78 6.29 2.39 13.07
CA GLY A 78 6.93 3.28 12.11
C GLY A 78 6.62 2.91 10.65
N THR A 79 6.51 1.62 10.33
CA THR A 79 6.16 1.16 8.98
C THR A 79 4.74 1.61 8.62
N LEU A 80 3.80 1.42 9.54
CA LEU A 80 2.41 1.80 9.32
C LEU A 80 2.27 3.32 9.12
N GLN A 81 2.96 4.10 9.97
CA GLN A 81 3.00 5.57 9.84
C GLN A 81 3.65 6.02 8.53
N GLN A 82 4.71 5.35 8.08
CA GLN A 82 5.33 5.65 6.79
C GLN A 82 4.38 5.38 5.62
N TYR A 83 3.64 4.27 5.64
CA TYR A 83 2.70 3.95 4.56
C TYR A 83 1.52 4.91 4.53
N ALA A 84 0.84 5.09 5.68
CA ALA A 84 -0.28 6.03 5.80
C ALA A 84 0.15 7.48 5.51
N GLY A 85 1.31 7.90 5.99
CA GLY A 85 1.83 9.25 5.76
C GLY A 85 2.12 9.56 4.28
N ARG A 86 2.44 8.56 3.46
CA ARG A 86 2.59 8.74 2.01
C ARG A 86 1.24 8.95 1.32
N LEU A 87 0.17 8.34 1.82
CA LEU A 87 -1.18 8.58 1.34
C LEU A 87 -1.70 9.97 1.74
N HIS A 88 -1.21 10.55 2.85
CA HIS A 88 -1.66 11.86 3.32
C HIS A 88 -1.10 13.05 2.51
N ARG A 89 -0.27 12.81 1.49
CA ARG A 89 0.24 13.91 0.65
C ARG A 89 -0.89 14.54 -0.15
N GLU A 90 -0.93 15.87 -0.13
CA GLU A 90 -1.95 16.66 -0.81
C GLU A 90 -1.95 16.40 -2.32
N HIS A 91 -3.15 16.27 -2.87
CA HIS A 91 -3.41 16.14 -4.31
C HIS A 91 -4.81 16.68 -4.58
N SER A 92 -5.01 17.38 -5.71
CA SER A 92 -6.24 18.15 -5.99
C SER A 92 -7.53 17.33 -5.94
N HIS A 93 -7.45 16.02 -6.17
CA HIS A 93 -8.61 15.11 -6.24
C HIS A 93 -8.72 14.17 -5.03
N LYS A 94 -7.88 14.35 -4.01
CA LYS A 94 -7.87 13.49 -2.82
C LYS A 94 -8.69 14.11 -1.69
N SER A 95 -9.89 13.58 -1.47
CA SER A 95 -10.75 13.96 -0.35
C SER A 95 -10.45 13.16 0.92
N ASP A 96 -10.26 11.85 0.77
CA ASP A 96 -10.22 10.91 1.89
C ASP A 96 -9.09 9.89 1.70
N VAL A 97 -8.53 9.41 2.80
CA VAL A 97 -7.54 8.34 2.80
C VAL A 97 -8.10 7.10 3.46
N HIS A 98 -8.08 5.99 2.75
CA HIS A 98 -8.65 4.72 3.21
C HIS A 98 -7.56 3.68 3.44
N ILE A 99 -7.69 2.93 4.53
CA ILE A 99 -6.84 1.76 4.80
C ILE A 99 -7.74 0.56 5.06
N TYR A 100 -7.64 -0.44 4.19
CA TYR A 100 -8.24 -1.76 4.38
C TYR A 100 -7.21 -2.68 5.03
N ASP A 101 -7.47 -3.09 6.26
CA ASP A 101 -6.59 -3.92 7.08
C ASP A 101 -7.31 -5.21 7.47
N TYR A 102 -6.77 -6.35 7.04
CA TYR A 102 -7.36 -7.66 7.27
C TYR A 102 -6.93 -8.20 8.64
N HIS A 103 -7.90 -8.47 9.50
CA HIS A 103 -7.70 -9.01 10.83
C HIS A 103 -8.19 -10.46 10.93
N GLU A 104 -7.28 -11.34 11.36
CA GLU A 104 -7.58 -12.73 11.71
C GLU A 104 -7.71 -12.87 13.23
N HIS A 105 -8.91 -13.21 13.71
CA HIS A 105 -9.22 -13.29 15.14
C HIS A 105 -8.86 -14.64 15.77
N ASP A 106 -8.80 -15.72 14.97
CA ASP A 106 -8.56 -17.07 15.49
C ASP A 106 -7.08 -17.34 15.77
N HIS A 107 -6.19 -16.46 15.31
CA HIS A 107 -4.76 -16.58 15.53
C HIS A 107 -4.23 -15.55 16.53
N THR A 108 -3.95 -15.99 17.77
CA THR A 108 -3.53 -15.14 18.90
C THR A 108 -2.38 -14.18 18.55
N GLN A 109 -1.40 -14.61 17.75
CA GLN A 109 -0.31 -13.73 17.33
C GLN A 109 -0.82 -12.60 16.44
N LEU A 110 -1.67 -12.90 15.44
CA LEU A 110 -2.17 -11.90 14.48
C LEU A 110 -3.09 -10.89 15.17
N THR A 111 -3.90 -11.33 16.12
CA THR A 111 -4.70 -10.44 16.98
C THR A 111 -3.83 -9.45 17.76
N ARG A 112 -2.68 -9.89 18.31
CA ARG A 112 -1.73 -8.99 18.98
C ARG A 112 -1.12 -7.98 18.01
N MET A 113 -0.85 -8.37 16.76
CA MET A 113 -0.33 -7.48 15.72
C MET A 113 -1.41 -6.44 15.33
N TRP A 114 -2.65 -6.88 15.14
CA TRP A 114 -3.80 -6.01 14.90
C TRP A 114 -3.97 -4.97 16.00
N ASN A 115 -3.93 -5.37 17.28
CA ASN A 115 -4.04 -4.44 18.41
C ASN A 115 -2.90 -3.39 18.44
N LYS A 116 -1.73 -3.68 17.86
CA LYS A 116 -0.67 -2.68 17.67
C LYS A 116 -1.02 -1.72 16.52
N ARG A 117 -1.53 -2.23 15.40
CA ARG A 117 -1.98 -1.41 14.26
C ARG A 117 -3.15 -0.50 14.63
N LEU A 118 -4.16 -1.01 15.34
CA LEU A 118 -5.30 -0.24 15.86
C LEU A 118 -4.88 0.98 16.68
N ARG A 119 -3.89 0.82 17.56
CA ARG A 119 -3.30 1.95 18.31
C ARG A 119 -2.55 2.93 17.40
N GLY A 120 -1.89 2.42 16.37
CA GLY A 120 -1.26 3.22 15.33
C GLY A 120 -2.27 4.08 14.55
N TYR A 121 -3.35 3.49 14.05
CA TYR A 121 -4.42 4.19 13.33
C TYR A 121 -5.04 5.30 14.18
N LYS A 122 -5.41 4.99 15.43
CA LYS A 122 -5.96 5.98 16.36
C LYS A 122 -5.00 7.14 16.63
N ALA A 123 -3.70 6.85 16.80
CA ALA A 123 -2.69 7.88 17.00
C ALA A 123 -2.46 8.76 15.76
N MET A 124 -2.81 8.27 14.57
CA MET A 124 -2.77 9.03 13.31
C MET A 124 -4.08 9.78 13.01
N GLY A 125 -5.12 9.64 13.85
CA GLY A 125 -6.41 10.31 13.67
C GLY A 125 -7.41 9.55 12.79
N TYR A 126 -7.13 8.31 12.41
CA TYR A 126 -8.09 7.51 11.64
C TYR A 126 -9.31 7.14 12.49
N ALA A 127 -10.49 7.31 11.91
CA ALA A 127 -11.70 6.64 12.36
C ALA A 127 -11.64 5.17 11.92
N VAL A 128 -11.91 4.25 12.85
CA VAL A 128 -11.91 2.80 12.56
C VAL A 128 -13.35 2.31 12.65
N SER A 129 -13.83 1.72 11.55
CA SER A 129 -15.13 1.05 11.45
C SER A 129 -14.90 -0.41 11.10
N ASN A 130 -15.78 -1.28 11.59
CA ASN A 130 -15.81 -2.72 11.34
C ASN A 130 -17.07 -3.09 10.58
#